data_AF-A0A1L5JNS7-F1
#
_entry.id   AF-A0A1L5JNS7-F1
#
_cell.length_a   1.000
_cell.length_b   1.000
_cell.length_c   1.000
_cell.angle_alpha   90.00
_cell.angle_beta   90.00
_cell.angle_gamma   90.00
#
_symmetry.space_group_name_H-M   'P 1'
#
loop_
_entity.id
_entity.type
_entity.pdbx_description
1 polymer ?
#
loop_
_entity_poly.entity_id
_entity_poly.type
_entity_poly.pdbx_seq_one_letter_code
_entity_poly.pdbx_strand_id
1 'polypeptide(L)' 'MKGGVLKIEIRAATAGYLLRQWNVDCSKAAQLKTPEFHLWLKNYQTLYGVGNLAIAPGFDSVTA' A
#
# COMPACT_ATOMS: atom_id res chain seq x y z
N MET A 1 -3.12 -14.95 -8.25
CA MET A 1 -1.82 -14.80 -7.55
C MET A 1 -0.79 -15.68 -8.22
N LYS A 2 0.40 -15.14 -8.54
CA LYS A 2 1.53 -15.94 -9.07
C LYS A 2 2.79 -15.58 -8.28
N GLY A 3 3.42 -16.58 -7.67
CA GLY A 3 4.63 -16.37 -6.85
C GLY A 3 4.41 -15.46 -5.62
N GLY A 4 3.25 -15.55 -4.95
CA GLY A 4 2.94 -14.74 -3.77
C GLY A 4 2.65 -13.26 -4.04
N VAL A 5 2.54 -12.86 -5.31
CA VAL A 5 2.24 -11.47 -5.70
C VAL A 5 0.87 -11.39 -6.37
N LEU A 6 0.13 -10.36 -5.98
CA LEU A 6 -1.09 -9.90 -6.63
C LEU A 6 -0.75 -8.61 -7.41
N LYS A 7 -0.97 -8.63 -8.73
CA LYS A 7 -0.80 -7.45 -9.59
C LYS A 7 -2.16 -6.86 -9.91
N ILE A 8 -2.30 -5.54 -9.77
CA ILE A 8 -3.54 -4.81 -10.01
C ILE A 8 -3.19 -3.52 -10.75
N GLU A 9 -3.99 -3.19 -11.75
CA GLU A 9 -3.95 -1.89 -12.42
C GLU A 9 -5.08 -1.02 -11.88
N ILE A 10 -4.73 0.14 -11.32
CA ILE A 10 -5.68 1.12 -10.78
C ILE A 10 -5.24 2.53 -11.11
N ARG A 11 -6.18 3.48 -10.99
CA ARG A 11 -5.87 4.91 -11.11
C ARG A 11 -5.16 5.40 -9.84
N ALA A 12 -4.17 6.29 -10.01
CA ALA A 12 -3.48 6.92 -8.88
C ALA A 12 -4.48 7.58 -7.90
N ALA A 13 -5.49 8.27 -8.42
CA ALA A 13 -6.55 8.91 -7.65
C ALA A 13 -7.37 7.96 -6.75
N THR A 14 -7.33 6.64 -6.99
CA THR A 14 -8.02 5.62 -6.20
C THR A 14 -7.09 4.76 -5.34
N ALA A 15 -5.77 4.92 -5.47
CA ALA A 15 -4.78 4.05 -4.85
C ALA A 15 -4.89 4.03 -3.31
N GLY A 16 -4.87 5.18 -2.66
CA GLY A 16 -5.02 5.26 -1.19
C GLY A 16 -6.29 4.59 -0.67
N TYR A 17 -7.41 4.72 -1.40
CA TYR A 17 -8.68 4.11 -1.00
C TYR A 17 -8.61 2.58 -1.04
N LEU A 18 -8.11 2.02 -2.14
CA LEU A 18 -7.98 0.56 -2.26
C LEU A 18 -7.04 0.00 -1.20
N LEU A 19 -5.88 0.64 -0.98
CA LEU A 19 -4.90 0.22 0.02
C LEU A 19 -5.50 0.20 1.44
N ARG A 20 -6.31 1.20 1.78
CA ARG A 20 -7.05 1.22 3.05
C ARG A 20 -8.15 0.16 3.09
N GLN A 21 -8.95 0.02 2.04
CA GLN A 21 -10.07 -0.92 2.01
C GLN A 21 -9.61 -2.38 2.16
N TRP A 22 -8.44 -2.69 1.60
CA TRP A 22 -7.88 -4.05 1.61
C TRP A 22 -6.92 -4.29 2.77
N ASN A 23 -6.72 -3.29 3.65
CA ASN A 23 -5.71 -3.32 4.70
C ASN A 23 -4.36 -3.81 4.16
N VAL A 24 -3.82 -3.10 3.17
CA VAL A 24 -2.49 -3.38 2.62
C VAL A 24 -1.46 -2.64 3.46
N ASP A 25 -0.52 -3.37 4.07
CA ASP A 25 0.63 -2.76 4.75
C ASP A 25 1.46 -1.96 3.74
N CYS A 26 1.50 -0.64 3.90
CA CYS A 26 2.26 0.28 3.07
C CYS A 26 3.57 0.74 3.73
N SER A 27 4.01 0.08 4.80
CA SER A 27 5.33 0.32 5.40
C SER A 27 6.46 -0.21 4.51
N LYS A 28 7.63 0.43 4.58
CA LYS A 28 8.79 0.08 3.74
C LYS A 28 9.31 -1.35 3.97
N ALA A 29 9.02 -1.95 5.13
CA ALA A 29 9.60 -3.22 5.55
C ALA A 29 8.58 -4.23 6.14
N ALA A 30 7.32 -4.16 5.70
CA ALA A 30 6.24 -5.07 6.14
C ALA A 30 6.13 -5.19 7.68
N GLN A 31 6.06 -4.03 8.34
CA GLN A 31 6.13 -3.92 9.80
C GLN A 31 4.77 -4.13 10.48
N LEU A 32 3.66 -4.01 9.77
CA LEU A 32 2.31 -4.20 10.31
C LEU A 32 1.94 -5.69 10.28
N LYS A 33 2.35 -6.42 11.34
CA LYS A 33 2.18 -7.89 11.45
C LYS A 33 0.88 -8.32 12.13
N THR A 34 -0.13 -7.46 12.21
CA THR A 34 -1.43 -7.82 12.77
C THR A 34 -2.24 -8.66 11.78
N PRO A 35 -3.19 -9.48 12.25
CA PRO A 35 -3.98 -10.37 11.39
C PRO A 35 -4.77 -9.64 10.30
N GLU A 36 -5.08 -8.34 10.45
CA GLU A 36 -5.80 -7.58 9.44
C GLU A 36 -4.99 -7.27 8.16
N PHE A 37 -3.65 -7.33 8.20
CA PHE A 37 -2.79 -7.03 7.05
C PHE A 37 -2.34 -8.32 6.34
N HIS A 38 -3.13 -8.75 5.36
CA HIS A 38 -2.81 -9.94 4.56
C HIS A 38 -1.88 -9.65 3.36
N LEU A 39 -1.76 -8.39 2.97
CA LEU A 39 -1.00 -7.94 1.81
C LEU A 39 0.01 -6.86 2.23
N TRP A 40 1.16 -6.87 1.59
CA TRP A 40 2.18 -5.84 1.71
C TRP A 40 2.48 -5.22 0.34
N LEU A 41 2.59 -3.90 0.30
CA LEU A 41 2.90 -3.19 -0.93
C LEU A 41 4.38 -3.33 -1.30
N LYS A 42 4.66 -4.24 -2.23
CA LYS A 42 6.02 -4.54 -2.70
C LYS A 42 6.68 -3.38 -3.46
N ASN A 43 5.92 -2.60 -4.21
CA ASN A 43 6.40 -1.57 -5.15
C ASN A 43 6.19 -0.16 -4.61
N TYR A 44 6.74 0.13 -3.44
CA TYR A 44 6.55 1.42 -2.76
C TYR A 44 6.89 2.63 -3.65
N GLN A 45 7.88 2.55 -4.55
CA GLN A 45 8.22 3.69 -5.42
C GLN A 45 7.10 4.12 -6.38
N THR A 46 6.10 3.27 -6.67
CA THR A 46 4.98 3.69 -7.54
C THR A 46 4.02 4.66 -6.86
N LEU A 47 4.24 4.93 -5.57
CA LEU A 47 3.42 5.81 -4.75
C LEU A 47 3.82 7.29 -4.82
N TYR A 48 4.99 7.63 -5.39
CA TYR A 48 5.45 9.01 -5.48
C TYR A 48 4.45 9.89 -6.25
N GLY A 49 4.13 11.05 -5.66
CA GLY A 49 3.20 12.03 -6.25
C GLY A 49 1.71 11.68 -6.08
N VAL A 50 1.36 10.59 -5.40
CA VAL A 50 -0.04 10.22 -5.14
C VAL A 50 -0.50 10.81 -3.80
N GLY A 51 -1.24 11.91 -3.85
CA GLY A 51 -1.62 12.67 -2.64
C GLY A 51 -2.59 11.97 -1.67
N ASN A 52 -3.36 10.98 -2.14
CA ASN A 52 -4.36 10.30 -1.28
C ASN A 52 -3.77 9.18 -0.42
N LEU A 53 -2.45 8.96 -0.45
CA LEU A 53 -1.81 7.87 0.30
C LEU A 53 -1.71 8.11 1.79
N ALA A 54 -1.96 9.33 2.26
CA ALA A 54 -2.04 9.64 3.68
C ALA A 54 -3.07 8.77 4.43
N ILE A 55 -4.06 8.22 3.73
CA ILE A 55 -5.02 7.28 4.33
C ILE A 55 -4.52 5.83 4.31
N ALA A 56 -3.50 5.47 3.54
CA ALA A 56 -3.03 4.10 3.47
C ALA A 56 -2.31 3.69 4.78
N PRO A 57 -2.58 2.49 5.33
CA PRO A 57 -2.00 2.08 6.60
C PRO A 57 -0.49 1.82 6.45
N GLY A 58 0.31 2.32 7.39
CA GLY A 58 1.77 2.18 7.36
C GLY A 58 2.48 3.09 6.36
N PHE A 59 1.76 3.93 5.61
CA PHE A 59 2.36 4.93 4.75
C PHE A 59 2.89 6.09 5.59
N ASP A 60 4.20 6.32 5.54
CA ASP A 60 4.86 7.45 6.18
C ASP A 60 5.04 8.59 5.18
N SER A 61 4.23 9.65 5.31
CA SER A 61 4.29 10.84 4.47
C SER A 61 5.47 11.76 4.79
N VAL A 62 6.21 11.50 5.88
CA VAL A 62 7.34 12.34 6.32
C VAL A 62 8.65 11.96 5.60
N THR A 63 8.71 10.77 4.99
CA THR A 63 9.91 10.24 4.34
C THR A 63 9.71 9.97 2.83
N ALA A 64 8.74 10.64 2.20
CA ALA A 64 8.40 10.52 0.78
C ALA A 64 8.79 11.80 0.02
#